data_AF-A0A1H4K9C3-F1
#
_entry.id   AF-A0A1H4K9C3-F1
#
_cell.length_a   1.000
_cell.length_b   1.000
_cell.length_c   1.000
_cell.angle_alpha   90.00
_cell.angle_beta   90.00
_cell.angle_gamma   90.00
#
_symmetry.space_group_name_H-M   'P 1'
#
loop_
_entity.id
_entity.type
_entity.pdbx_description
1 polymer ?
#
loop_
_entity_poly.entity_id
_entity_poly.type
_entity_poly.pdbx_seq_one_letter_code
_entity_poly.pdbx_strand_id
1 'polypeptide(L)'
;MAESKDMTLATTVTFLGAAVWSDHEDREGEPLTLEDLAVKVGMTPTTISQHLRYLGIGYRSGRPGLGLVLTGINPDNRRKKTFDLTPRGRGLAAQLALILRKAT
;
A
#
# COMPACT_ATOMS: atom_id res chain seq x y z
N MET A 1 -12.46 20.84 10.58
CA MET A 1 -11.99 19.56 11.15
C MET A 1 -12.03 18.54 10.03
N ALA A 2 -10.90 17.95 9.65
CA ALA A 2 -10.90 16.89 8.64
C ALA A 2 -11.55 15.65 9.27
N GLU A 3 -12.65 15.19 8.69
CA GLU A 3 -13.32 13.94 9.06
C GLU A 3 -12.29 12.80 9.03
N SER A 4 -12.03 12.19 10.19
CA SER A 4 -11.20 10.97 10.27
C SER A 4 -11.95 9.89 9.54
N LYS A 5 -11.59 9.66 8.28
CA LYS A 5 -12.28 8.68 7.45
C LYS A 5 -11.79 7.29 7.81
N ASP A 6 -12.68 6.46 8.32
CA ASP A 6 -12.36 5.09 8.70
C ASP A 6 -11.83 4.30 7.50
N MET A 7 -10.80 3.49 7.74
CA MET A 7 -10.24 2.61 6.72
C MET A 7 -11.20 1.44 6.49
N THR A 8 -11.70 1.29 5.26
CA THR A 8 -12.53 0.14 4.91
C THR A 8 -11.73 -1.15 5.01
N LEU A 9 -12.38 -2.29 5.27
CA LEU A 9 -11.70 -3.59 5.32
C LEU A 9 -10.86 -3.87 4.05
N ALA A 10 -11.40 -3.54 2.87
CA ALA A 10 -10.67 -3.71 1.61
C ALA A 10 -9.40 -2.84 1.53
N THR A 11 -9.45 -1.62 2.06
CA THR A 11 -8.29 -0.74 2.15
C THR A 11 -7.28 -1.27 3.18
N THR A 12 -7.76 -1.81 4.30
CA THR A 12 -6.93 -2.47 5.31
C THR A 12 -6.19 -3.67 4.71
N VAL A 13 -6.88 -4.52 3.95
CA VAL A 13 -6.27 -5.67 3.23
C VAL A 13 -5.20 -5.19 2.26
N THR A 14 -5.45 -4.09 1.55
CA THR A 14 -4.44 -3.51 0.64
C THR A 14 -3.22 -3.01 1.41
N PHE A 15 -3.41 -2.35 2.55
CA PHE A 15 -2.30 -1.91 3.41
C PHE A 15 -1.50 -3.10 3.96
N LEU A 16 -2.18 -4.14 4.44
CA LEU A 16 -1.52 -5.36 4.92
C LEU A 16 -0.72 -6.02 3.80
N GLY A 17 -1.27 -6.09 2.59
CA GLY A 17 -0.53 -6.59 1.43
C GLY A 17 0.71 -5.76 1.13
N ALA A 18 0.58 -4.43 1.11
CA ALA A 18 1.74 -3.56 0.95
C ALA A 18 2.79 -3.76 2.07
N ALA A 19 2.35 -3.99 3.30
CA ALA A 19 3.24 -4.23 4.42
C ALA A 19 3.96 -5.59 4.36
N VAL A 20 3.33 -6.61 3.76
CA VAL A 20 3.96 -7.93 3.59
C VAL A 20 4.92 -7.94 2.41
N TRP A 21 4.60 -7.23 1.32
CA TRP A 21 5.30 -7.40 0.03
C TRP A 21 6.06 -6.18 -0.48
N SER A 22 6.14 -5.06 0.27
CA SER A 22 6.86 -3.86 -0.18
C SER A 22 8.35 -4.07 -0.39
N ASP A 23 8.98 -4.92 0.41
CA ASP A 23 10.41 -5.24 0.32
C ASP A 23 10.66 -6.51 -0.54
N HIS A 24 9.64 -7.00 -1.27
CA HIS A 24 9.78 -8.15 -2.17
C HIS A 24 10.08 -7.71 -3.60
N GLU A 25 10.84 -8.57 -4.29
CA GLU A 25 11.13 -8.44 -5.71
C GLU A 25 10.42 -9.54 -6.51
N ASP A 26 10.23 -9.30 -7.80
CA ASP A 26 9.74 -10.31 -8.74
C ASP A 26 10.86 -11.30 -9.15
N ARG A 27 10.59 -12.12 -10.17
CA ARG A 27 11.55 -13.14 -10.63
C ARG A 27 12.78 -12.54 -11.33
N GLU A 28 12.69 -11.30 -11.79
CA GLU A 28 13.73 -10.57 -12.50
C GLU A 28 14.53 -9.67 -11.54
N GLY A 29 14.18 -9.66 -10.25
CA GLY A 29 14.79 -8.80 -9.23
C GLY A 29 14.22 -7.38 -9.24
N GLU A 30 13.07 -7.15 -9.88
CA GLU A 30 12.44 -5.84 -9.91
C GLU A 30 11.47 -5.65 -8.73
N PRO A 31 11.29 -4.42 -8.21
CA PRO A 31 10.28 -4.15 -7.20
C PRO A 31 8.87 -4.48 -7.70
N LEU A 32 8.06 -5.11 -6.85
CA LEU A 32 6.69 -5.48 -7.19
C LEU A 32 5.84 -4.26 -7.58
N THR A 33 4.93 -4.49 -8.53
CA THR A 33 4.06 -3.45 -9.07
C THR A 33 2.67 -3.49 -8.47
N LEU A 34 1.86 -2.48 -8.77
CA LEU A 34 0.44 -2.45 -8.37
C LEU A 34 -0.33 -3.68 -8.87
N GLU A 35 -0.01 -4.15 -10.07
CA GLU A 35 -0.60 -5.34 -10.68
C GLU A 35 -0.24 -6.60 -9.88
N ASP A 36 1.01 -6.73 -9.44
CA ASP A 36 1.43 -7.84 -8.59
C ASP A 36 0.70 -7.81 -7.25
N LEU A 37 0.62 -6.63 -6.62
CA LEU A 37 -0.13 -6.45 -5.37
C LEU A 37 -1.60 -6.82 -5.56
N ALA A 38 -2.21 -6.39 -6.67
CA ALA A 38 -3.59 -6.69 -7.02
C ALA A 38 -3.84 -8.19 -7.09
N VAL A 39 -2.95 -8.94 -7.74
CA VAL A 39 -2.99 -10.40 -7.79
C VAL A 39 -2.86 -10.99 -6.37
N LYS A 40 -1.89 -10.52 -5.58
CA LYS A 40 -1.65 -11.07 -4.24
C LYS A 40 -2.79 -10.85 -3.25
N VAL A 41 -3.52 -9.74 -3.34
CA VAL A 41 -4.65 -9.45 -2.46
C VAL A 41 -6.02 -9.77 -3.07
N GLY A 42 -6.05 -10.34 -4.29
CA GLY A 42 -7.29 -10.75 -4.96
C GLY A 42 -8.20 -9.59 -5.36
N MET A 43 -7.64 -8.46 -5.78
CA MET A 43 -8.38 -7.26 -6.21
C MET A 43 -7.98 -6.82 -7.62
N THR A 44 -8.74 -5.90 -8.22
CA THR A 44 -8.36 -5.34 -9.52
C THR A 44 -7.26 -4.28 -9.39
N PRO A 45 -6.39 -4.08 -10.41
CA PRO A 45 -5.39 -3.01 -10.39
C PRO A 45 -6.00 -1.61 -10.21
N THR A 46 -7.20 -1.37 -10.76
CA THR A 46 -7.94 -0.11 -10.58
C THR A 46 -8.30 0.11 -9.12
N THR A 47 -8.81 -0.92 -8.43
CA THR A 47 -9.12 -0.88 -7.00
C THR A 47 -7.87 -0.61 -6.17
N ILE A 48 -6.76 -1.31 -6.44
CA ILE A 48 -5.48 -1.09 -5.75
C ILE A 48 -4.96 0.33 -5.96
N SER A 49 -4.99 0.83 -7.19
CA SER A 49 -4.58 2.20 -7.51
C SER A 49 -5.37 3.24 -6.71
N GLN A 50 -6.68 3.03 -6.55
CA GLN A 50 -7.54 3.89 -5.72
C GLN A 50 -7.20 3.79 -4.24
N HIS A 51 -7.02 2.57 -3.71
CA HIS A 51 -6.64 2.35 -2.32
C HIS A 51 -5.27 2.94 -2.00
N LEU A 52 -4.26 2.75 -2.85
CA LEU A 52 -2.94 3.32 -2.63
C LEU A 52 -2.93 4.85 -2.69
N ARG A 53 -3.80 5.45 -3.51
CA ARG A 53 -3.98 6.91 -3.48
C ARG A 53 -4.53 7.39 -2.14
N TYR A 54 -5.47 6.65 -1.56
CA TYR A 54 -6.02 6.93 -0.23
C TYR A 54 -5.01 6.67 0.90
N LEU A 55 -4.27 5.56 0.81
CA LEU A 55 -3.23 5.18 1.77
C LEU A 55 -2.00 6.09 1.70
N GLY A 56 -1.70 6.66 0.54
CA GLY A 56 -0.57 7.56 0.35
C GLY A 56 -0.87 9.01 0.72
N ILE A 57 -0.27 9.95 0.01
CA ILE A 57 -0.41 11.40 0.28
C ILE A 57 -1.82 11.95 -0.04
N GLY A 58 -2.66 11.18 -0.73
CA GLY A 58 -4.03 11.56 -1.07
C GLY A 58 -4.21 12.02 -2.51
N TYR A 59 -5.27 12.77 -2.73
CA TYR A 59 -5.67 13.27 -4.05
C TYR A 59 -5.10 14.68 -4.26
N ARG A 60 -4.67 14.97 -5.50
CA ARG A 60 -4.24 16.33 -5.90
C ARG A 60 -5.33 17.40 -5.68
N SER A 61 -6.60 17.00 -5.64
CA SER A 61 -7.76 17.87 -5.36
C SER A 61 -7.89 18.31 -3.89
N GLY A 62 -6.83 18.18 -3.09
CA GLY A 62 -6.77 18.70 -1.72
C GLY A 62 -7.33 17.77 -0.64
N ARG A 63 -7.67 16.52 -0.98
CA ARG A 63 -8.05 15.52 0.04
C ARG A 63 -6.80 14.80 0.54
N PRO A 64 -6.37 15.02 1.80
CA PRO A 64 -5.21 14.34 2.36
C PRO A 64 -5.48 12.84 2.46
N GLY A 65 -4.49 12.03 2.11
CA GLY A 65 -4.49 10.59 2.36
C GLY A 65 -3.92 10.26 3.73
N LEU A 66 -3.81 8.96 4.03
CA LEU A 66 -3.33 8.49 5.34
C LEU A 66 -1.80 8.60 5.52
N GLY A 67 -1.05 8.77 4.44
CA GLY A 67 0.42 8.91 4.48
C GLY A 67 1.15 7.66 4.94
N LEU A 68 0.59 6.48 4.67
CA LEU A 68 1.12 5.17 5.04
C LEU A 68 1.91 4.48 3.92
N VAL A 69 1.60 4.82 2.66
CA VAL A 69 2.20 4.19 1.48
C VAL A 69 2.79 5.25 0.55
N LEU A 70 3.87 4.90 -0.14
CA LEU A 70 4.45 5.63 -1.25
C LEU A 70 4.22 4.84 -2.54
N THR A 71 4.04 5.54 -3.65
CA THR A 71 3.98 4.93 -4.97
C THR A 71 5.08 5.50 -5.85
N GLY A 72 5.84 4.63 -6.51
CA GLY A 72 6.92 4.98 -7.39
C GLY A 72 6.61 4.68 -8.86
N ILE A 73 7.57 5.01 -9.71
CA ILE A 73 7.61 4.58 -11.11
C ILE A 73 8.62 3.43 -11.15
N ASN A 74 8.26 2.31 -11.79
CA ASN A 74 9.21 1.22 -12.00
C ASN A 74 10.36 1.73 -12.91
N PRO A 75 11.63 1.53 -12.52
CA PRO A 75 12.79 2.09 -13.23
C PRO A 75 12.94 1.53 -14.66
N ASP A 76 12.65 0.25 -14.86
CA ASP A 76 12.85 -0.48 -16.11
C ASP A 76 11.62 -0.41 -17.02
N ASN A 77 10.43 -0.35 -16.42
CA ASN A 77 9.17 -0.09 -17.11
C ASN A 77 8.40 1.07 -16.49
N ARG A 78 8.67 2.28 -16.99
CA ARG A 78 8.04 3.53 -16.51
C ARG A 78 6.52 3.59 -16.65
N ARG A 79 5.89 2.63 -17.34
CA ARG A 79 4.42 2.51 -17.42
C ARG A 79 3.83 1.82 -16.19
N LYS A 80 4.64 1.04 -15.46
CA LYS A 80 4.23 0.37 -14.23
C LYS A 80 4.55 1.23 -13.01
N LYS A 81 3.74 1.07 -11.97
CA LYS A 81 3.94 1.75 -10.68
C LYS A 81 4.31 0.74 -9.62
N THR A 82 5.27 1.10 -8.79
CA THR A 82 5.70 0.34 -7.62
C THR A 82 5.05 0.92 -6.37
N PHE A 83 5.12 0.19 -5.26
CA PHE A 83 4.61 0.62 -3.96
C PHE A 83 5.62 0.31 -2.86
N ASP A 84 5.65 1.15 -1.83
CA ASP A 84 6.49 0.97 -0.64
C ASP A 84 5.78 1.61 0.57
N LEU A 85 6.21 1.30 1.79
CA LEU A 85 5.73 1.93 3.00
C LEU A 85 6.48 3.23 3.31
N THR A 86 5.75 4.25 3.76
CA THR A 86 6.37 5.41 4.43
C THR A 86 6.97 4.98 5.77
N PRO A 87 7.83 5.80 6.42
CA PRO A 87 8.25 5.54 7.80
C PRO A 87 7.06 5.37 8.77
N ARG A 88 5.98 6.15 8.56
CA ARG A 88 4.73 6.00 9.32
C ARG A 88 4.03 4.68 9.03
N GLY A 89 3.98 4.25 7.77
CA GLY A 89 3.46 2.95 7.35
C GLY A 89 4.22 1.78 7.98
N ARG A 90 5.56 1.84 7.97
CA ARG A 90 6.42 0.82 8.60
C ARG A 90 6.17 0.75 10.11
N GLY A 91 6.00 1.89 10.78
CA GLY A 91 5.61 1.94 12.19
C GLY A 91 4.26 1.26 12.48
N LEU A 92 3.24 1.53 11.67
CA LEU A 92 1.93 0.87 11.81
C LEU A 92 2.01 -0.64 11.52
N ALA A 93 2.74 -1.05 10.48
CA ALA A 93 2.95 -2.45 10.16
C ALA A 93 3.61 -3.22 11.31
N ALA A 94 4.63 -2.62 11.96
CA ALA A 94 5.29 -3.21 13.12
C ALA A 94 4.33 -3.36 14.32
N GLN A 95 3.47 -2.36 14.57
CA GLN A 95 2.44 -2.44 15.62
C GLN A 95 1.44 -3.56 15.34
N LEU A 96 0.95 -3.68 14.11
CA LEU A 96 0.03 -4.74 13.71
C LEU A 96 0.67 -6.13 13.86
N ALA A 97 1.93 -6.29 13.46
CA ALA A 97 2.67 -7.53 13.64
C ALA A 97 2.77 -7.93 15.13
N LEU A 98 3.00 -6.96 16.02
CA LEU A 98 3.02 -7.21 17.47
C LEU A 98 1.65 -7.66 18.00
N ILE A 99 0.57 -7.02 17.54
CA ILE A 99 -0.80 -7.37 17.95
C ILE A 99 -1.17 -8.77 17.47
N LEU A 100 -0.91 -9.09 16.20
CA LEU A 100 -1.22 -10.39 15.61
C LEU A 100 -0.47 -11.53 16.29
N ARG A 101 0.80 -11.31 16.67
CA ARG A 101 1.60 -12.28 17.44
C ARG A 101 1.09 -12.53 18.85
N LYS A 102 0.41 -11.57 19.48
CA LYS A 102 -0.19 -11.74 20.82
C LYS A 102 -1.55 -12.42 20.78
N ALA A 103 -2.22 -12.39 19.63
CA ALA A 103 -3.53 -12.98 19.43
C ALA A 103 -3.47 -14.46 19.00
N THR A 104 -2.27 -14.97 18.73
CA THR A 104 -1.98 -16.39 18.47
C THR A 104 -1.32 -17.02 19.69
#